data_AF-A0A2V8R9W3-F1
#
_entry.id   AF-A0A2V8R9W3-F1
#
_cell.length_a   1.000
_cell.length_b   1.000
_cell.length_c   1.000
_cell.angle_alpha   90.00
_cell.angle_beta   90.00
_cell.angle_gamma   90.00
#
_symmetry.space_group_name_H-M   'P 1'
#
loop_
_entity.id
_entity.type
_entity.pdbx_description
1 polymer ?
#
loop_
_entity_poly.entity_id
_entity_poly.type
_entity_poly.pdbx_seq_one_letter_code
_entity_poly.pdbx_strand_id
1 'polypeptide(L)'
;MAARGWGKDHPVEDWLYEEPYRFDFFQAVRLLEMADSTSAPVGEGAEPAREAVRFKSAVGLAFAASDVADVRPPTGTGGAAEMTVNFMGLAGAMGPLHMPSTELIVERAWRRDTSLRDFLDIFNHRLVSLLYRIRKQHRVGLDGAPPGEDHASSHLYSVVGLGTPNTRGRMQVKDRALLFYAGLLGQQPRSMAGLERLLADYFGAPARGLPFSGRWHELEEGQRTVLGERGRNRALGVDATAGTRVWDQQGAFEVVLGPLTFEQFQDFLPTGWAFRPLCDLARFYVGDELDFAFRLTLKASEIPPTRLGERGGARLGWTSWLKTEEWPDDDSQVSVSPDSLRAFAGAVDIPYFGLPPDKLAELVGRMSVRRLKENSFVVRQGDAGDSMFVIRRGSARVIRREEDGRESYLATLREGDYFGEMALIMGRARTATIVTLEECEILELKKQDLDEFTACYPRFAATLRVFAEARLKKSKR
;
A
#
# COMPACT_ATOMS: atom_id res chain seq x y z
N MET A 1 1.40 -34.20 -14.15
CA MET A 1 2.24 -35.27 -13.53
C MET A 1 2.12 -35.14 -12.04
N ALA A 2 1.66 -36.20 -11.36
CA ALA A 2 1.50 -36.25 -9.91
C ALA A 2 2.86 -35.95 -9.22
N ALA A 3 2.84 -35.02 -8.26
CA ALA A 3 4.01 -34.60 -7.51
C ALA A 3 4.56 -35.79 -6.71
N ARG A 4 5.68 -36.36 -7.15
CA ARG A 4 6.58 -37.09 -6.25
C ARG A 4 7.10 -36.08 -5.24
N GLY A 5 6.72 -36.22 -3.97
CA GLY A 5 7.31 -35.41 -2.88
C GLY A 5 6.34 -34.70 -1.95
N TRP A 6 5.05 -35.08 -1.88
CA TRP A 6 4.24 -34.70 -0.73
C TRP A 6 4.80 -35.39 0.52
N GLY A 7 5.50 -34.65 1.38
CA GLY A 7 6.02 -35.12 2.66
C GLY A 7 7.54 -35.36 2.75
N LYS A 8 8.35 -34.91 1.78
CA LYS A 8 9.80 -34.78 1.96
C LYS A 8 10.14 -33.29 2.04
N ASP A 9 10.71 -32.86 3.16
CA ASP A 9 11.25 -31.51 3.38
C ASP A 9 12.52 -31.29 2.52
N HIS A 10 12.41 -31.43 1.20
CA HIS A 10 13.47 -30.99 0.29
C HIS A 10 13.08 -29.60 -0.24
N PRO A 11 13.88 -28.56 0.02
CA PRO A 11 13.69 -27.28 -0.65
C PRO A 11 13.79 -27.46 -2.16
N VAL A 12 12.97 -26.71 -2.91
CA VAL A 12 12.89 -26.76 -4.37
C VAL A 12 14.24 -26.48 -5.04
N GLU A 13 15.11 -25.74 -4.35
CA GLU A 13 16.49 -25.45 -4.74
C GLU A 13 17.35 -26.72 -4.86
N ASP A 14 17.23 -27.66 -3.93
CA ASP A 14 17.98 -28.93 -4.00
C ASP A 14 17.55 -29.76 -5.21
N TRP A 15 16.26 -29.80 -5.51
CA TRP A 15 15.75 -30.49 -6.70
C TRP A 15 16.23 -29.86 -8.00
N LEU A 16 16.43 -28.54 -8.00
CA LEU A 16 16.95 -27.83 -9.16
C LEU A 16 18.41 -28.24 -9.45
N TYR A 17 19.21 -28.48 -8.42
CA TYR A 17 20.59 -28.92 -8.56
C TYR A 17 20.72 -30.44 -8.81
N GLU A 18 19.84 -31.27 -8.25
CA GLU A 18 19.87 -32.73 -8.42
C GLU A 18 19.21 -33.22 -9.72
N GLU A 19 18.05 -32.67 -10.08
CA GLU A 19 17.26 -33.08 -11.25
C GLU A 19 16.88 -31.88 -12.15
N PRO A 20 17.85 -31.09 -12.67
CA PRO A 20 17.58 -29.86 -13.43
C PRO A 20 16.73 -30.09 -14.69
N TYR A 21 16.86 -31.26 -15.31
CA TYR A 21 16.15 -31.65 -16.52
C TYR A 21 14.62 -31.71 -16.38
N ARG A 22 14.09 -31.69 -15.14
CA ARG A 22 12.64 -31.63 -14.90
C ARG A 22 12.04 -30.24 -14.97
N PHE A 23 12.85 -29.20 -14.88
CA PHE A 23 12.40 -27.82 -14.86
C PHE A 23 12.41 -27.24 -16.27
N ASP A 24 11.39 -26.43 -16.57
CA ASP A 24 11.42 -25.54 -17.73
C ASP A 24 12.52 -24.48 -17.54
N PHE A 25 13.19 -24.09 -18.61
CA PHE A 25 14.30 -23.13 -18.55
C PHE A 25 13.88 -21.81 -17.86
N PHE A 26 12.74 -21.23 -18.24
CA PHE A 26 12.29 -19.95 -17.69
C PHE A 26 11.92 -20.07 -16.20
N GLN A 27 11.36 -21.21 -15.80
CA GLN A 27 11.05 -21.49 -14.41
C GLN A 27 12.32 -21.65 -13.57
N ALA A 28 13.31 -22.38 -14.06
CA ALA A 28 14.59 -22.60 -13.40
C ALA A 28 15.32 -21.28 -13.14
N VAL A 29 15.43 -20.41 -14.17
CA VAL A 29 16.09 -19.10 -14.02
C VAL A 29 15.36 -18.22 -13.01
N ARG A 30 14.02 -18.19 -13.03
CA ARG A 30 13.23 -17.44 -12.06
C ARG A 30 13.48 -17.90 -10.62
N LEU A 31 13.56 -19.21 -10.39
CA LEU A 31 13.83 -19.76 -9.06
C LEU A 31 15.22 -19.35 -8.56
N LEU A 32 16.23 -19.35 -9.43
CA LEU A 32 17.57 -18.88 -9.09
C LEU A 32 17.60 -17.38 -8.79
N GLU A 33 16.90 -16.55 -9.55
CA GLU A 33 16.75 -15.11 -9.24
C GLU A 33 16.01 -14.86 -7.92
N MET A 34 15.06 -15.72 -7.54
CA MET A 34 14.35 -15.61 -6.26
C MET A 34 15.22 -16.06 -5.07
N ALA A 35 16.11 -17.04 -5.28
CA ALA A 35 17.04 -17.50 -4.26
C ALA A 35 18.15 -16.47 -4.00
N ASP A 36 18.64 -15.80 -5.04
CA ASP A 36 19.68 -14.78 -4.93
C ASP A 36 19.13 -13.35 -5.03
N SER A 37 18.86 -12.76 -3.87
CA SER A 37 18.42 -11.36 -3.77
C SER A 37 19.54 -10.32 -3.93
N THR A 38 20.80 -10.74 -4.03
CA THR A 38 21.97 -9.83 -4.02
C THR A 38 22.52 -9.54 -5.41
N SER A 39 22.42 -10.50 -6.33
CA SER A 39 22.89 -10.35 -7.70
C SER A 39 21.92 -9.55 -8.58
N ALA A 40 22.42 -9.05 -9.71
CA ALA A 40 21.59 -8.35 -10.68
C ALA A 40 20.66 -9.34 -11.42
N PRO A 41 19.44 -8.92 -11.78
CA PRO A 41 18.56 -9.72 -12.63
C PRO A 41 19.20 -10.02 -13.98
N VAL A 42 18.90 -11.20 -14.51
CA VAL A 42 19.47 -11.72 -15.76
C VAL A 42 19.10 -10.81 -16.94
N GLY A 43 20.12 -10.37 -17.69
CA GLY A 43 19.96 -9.53 -18.87
C GLY A 43 19.62 -8.05 -18.62
N GLU A 44 19.46 -7.62 -17.36
CA GLU A 44 19.19 -6.22 -16.97
C GLU A 44 20.45 -5.49 -16.47
N GLY A 45 21.46 -6.22 -15.99
CA GLY A 45 22.72 -5.67 -15.51
C GLY A 45 23.62 -5.08 -16.60
N ALA A 46 24.41 -4.06 -16.24
CA ALA A 46 25.47 -3.51 -17.10
C ALA A 46 26.70 -4.44 -17.17
N GLU A 47 26.95 -5.21 -16.11
CA GLU A 47 28.04 -6.19 -16.02
C GLU A 47 27.46 -7.62 -16.00
N PRO A 48 27.65 -8.43 -17.06
CA PRO A 48 27.16 -9.81 -17.11
C PRO A 48 27.72 -10.71 -16.00
N ALA A 49 28.90 -10.37 -15.46
CA ALA A 49 29.54 -11.11 -14.38
C ALA A 49 28.81 -11.00 -13.02
N ARG A 50 27.92 -10.00 -12.86
CA ARG A 50 27.11 -9.80 -11.65
C ARG A 50 25.68 -10.29 -11.79
N GLU A 51 25.34 -10.92 -12.92
CA GLU A 51 24.03 -11.54 -13.10
C GLU A 51 23.92 -12.78 -12.21
N ALA A 52 22.71 -13.06 -11.70
CA ALA A 52 22.47 -14.20 -10.79
C ALA A 52 22.82 -15.57 -11.41
N VAL A 53 22.76 -15.68 -12.74
CA VAL A 53 22.97 -16.94 -13.48
C VAL A 53 23.90 -16.72 -14.66
N ARG A 54 24.91 -17.59 -14.79
CA ARG A 54 25.78 -17.69 -15.96
C ARG A 54 25.35 -18.87 -16.83
N PHE A 55 25.08 -18.60 -18.10
CA PHE A 55 24.66 -19.64 -19.04
C PHE A 55 25.84 -20.21 -19.82
N LYS A 56 25.82 -21.52 -20.06
CA LYS A 56 26.72 -22.25 -20.93
C LYS A 56 25.90 -23.06 -21.93
N SER A 57 26.43 -23.29 -23.12
CA SER A 57 25.80 -24.21 -24.07
C SER A 57 26.35 -25.63 -23.89
N ALA A 58 25.46 -26.62 -23.88
CA ALA A 58 25.86 -27.98 -24.19
C ALA A 58 26.24 -28.05 -25.67
N VAL A 59 27.46 -28.53 -25.96
CA VAL A 59 27.91 -28.76 -27.33
C VAL A 59 27.93 -30.27 -27.54
N GLY A 60 26.98 -30.76 -28.33
CA GLY A 60 26.82 -32.17 -28.62
C GLY A 60 26.03 -32.39 -29.90
N LEU A 61 26.14 -33.61 -30.42
CA LEU A 61 25.40 -34.05 -31.62
C LEU A 61 24.11 -34.82 -31.25
N ALA A 62 23.90 -35.09 -29.97
CA ALA A 62 22.72 -35.77 -29.48
C ALA A 62 21.52 -34.80 -29.38
N PHE A 63 20.31 -35.33 -29.62
CA PHE A 63 19.08 -34.63 -29.29
C PHE A 63 18.88 -34.61 -27.78
N ALA A 64 18.73 -33.41 -27.21
CA ALA A 64 18.45 -33.24 -25.80
C ALA A 64 16.98 -33.50 -25.49
N ALA A 65 16.71 -34.16 -24.36
CA ALA A 65 15.37 -34.44 -23.87
C ALA A 65 14.75 -33.29 -23.05
N SER A 66 15.57 -32.31 -22.64
CA SER A 66 15.19 -31.16 -21.81
C SER A 66 15.96 -29.91 -22.23
N ASP A 67 15.39 -28.74 -21.95
CA ASP A 67 16.03 -27.45 -22.25
C ASP A 67 17.24 -27.17 -21.35
N VAL A 68 17.17 -27.62 -20.09
CA VAL A 68 18.26 -27.50 -19.11
C VAL A 68 18.99 -28.84 -19.01
N ALA A 69 20.31 -28.81 -19.16
CA ALA A 69 21.19 -29.98 -19.10
C ALA A 69 21.76 -30.22 -17.70
N ASP A 70 22.28 -29.16 -17.09
CA ASP A 70 22.99 -29.19 -15.81
C ASP A 70 22.87 -27.82 -15.14
N VAL A 71 22.78 -27.79 -13.81
CA VAL A 71 22.80 -26.56 -13.02
C VAL A 71 23.75 -26.78 -11.85
N ARG A 72 24.74 -25.90 -11.70
CA ARG A 72 25.73 -25.97 -10.64
C ARG A 72 25.57 -24.80 -9.67
N PRO A 73 25.70 -25.06 -8.36
CA PRO A 73 25.62 -24.01 -7.35
C PRO A 73 26.79 -23.02 -7.50
N PRO A 74 26.62 -21.78 -7.03
CA PRO A 74 27.65 -20.76 -7.12
C PRO A 74 28.90 -21.16 -6.32
N THR A 75 30.07 -21.06 -6.95
CA THR A 75 31.35 -21.32 -6.29
C THR A 75 31.85 -20.05 -5.59
N GLY A 76 31.59 -19.92 -4.29
CA GLY A 76 32.08 -18.84 -3.42
C GLY A 76 31.03 -17.78 -3.07
N THR A 77 31.35 -16.91 -2.10
CA THR A 77 30.47 -15.80 -1.67
C THR A 77 30.41 -14.71 -2.76
N GLY A 78 29.29 -14.65 -3.48
CA GLY A 78 29.08 -13.71 -4.59
C GLY A 78 29.32 -14.30 -5.99
N GLY A 79 29.43 -15.64 -6.12
CA GLY A 79 29.44 -16.30 -7.41
C GLY A 79 28.02 -16.43 -8.00
N ALA A 80 27.91 -16.45 -9.32
CA ALA A 80 26.68 -16.75 -10.04
C ALA A 80 26.49 -18.27 -10.17
N ALA A 81 25.23 -18.75 -10.17
CA ALA A 81 24.94 -20.15 -10.50
C ALA A 81 25.28 -20.44 -11.97
N GLU A 82 25.87 -21.58 -12.29
CA GLU A 82 26.17 -21.95 -13.68
C GLU A 82 25.09 -22.88 -14.23
N MET A 83 24.39 -22.47 -15.29
CA MET A 83 23.36 -23.26 -15.96
C MET A 83 23.80 -23.64 -17.37
N THR A 84 23.82 -24.93 -17.67
CA THR A 84 24.07 -25.45 -19.02
C THR A 84 22.74 -25.67 -19.73
N VAL A 85 22.52 -25.00 -20.86
CA VAL A 85 21.32 -25.12 -21.70
C VAL A 85 21.60 -25.94 -22.95
N ASN A 86 20.57 -26.64 -23.44
CA ASN A 86 20.64 -27.48 -24.64
C ASN A 86 20.10 -26.80 -25.91
N PHE A 87 19.63 -25.56 -25.80
CA PHE A 87 19.06 -24.79 -26.91
C PHE A 87 19.83 -23.48 -27.13
N MET A 88 19.65 -22.87 -28.31
CA MET A 88 20.32 -21.62 -28.71
C MET A 88 21.86 -21.63 -28.60
N GLY A 89 22.48 -22.81 -28.62
CA GLY A 89 23.93 -22.95 -28.72
C GLY A 89 24.45 -22.54 -30.09
N LEU A 90 25.57 -21.82 -30.14
CA LEU A 90 26.22 -21.49 -31.42
C LEU A 90 26.86 -22.71 -32.11
N ALA A 91 27.27 -23.73 -31.33
CA ALA A 91 27.85 -24.99 -31.78
C ALA A 91 27.00 -26.18 -31.31
N GLY A 92 27.03 -27.29 -32.05
CA GLY A 92 26.22 -28.49 -31.77
C GLY A 92 25.23 -28.79 -32.89
N ALA A 93 24.38 -29.82 -32.69
CA ALA A 93 23.42 -30.27 -33.70
C ALA A 93 22.43 -29.18 -34.17
N MET A 94 22.09 -28.24 -33.29
CA MET A 94 21.10 -27.18 -33.54
C MET A 94 21.73 -25.80 -33.72
N GLY A 95 23.07 -25.73 -33.76
CA GLY A 95 23.80 -24.46 -33.86
C GLY A 95 24.04 -24.01 -35.31
N PRO A 96 24.20 -22.71 -35.57
CA PRO A 96 24.50 -22.18 -36.90
C PRO A 96 25.93 -22.46 -37.38
N LEU A 97 26.85 -22.87 -36.49
CA LEU A 97 28.22 -23.17 -36.88
C LEU A 97 28.29 -24.44 -37.74
N HIS A 98 29.19 -24.41 -38.73
CA HIS A 98 29.40 -25.54 -39.63
C HIS A 98 29.90 -26.78 -38.87
N MET A 99 29.51 -27.96 -39.36
CA MET A 99 29.79 -29.24 -38.70
C MET A 99 31.28 -29.47 -38.37
N PRO A 100 32.25 -29.20 -39.27
CA PRO A 100 33.68 -29.34 -38.93
C PRO A 100 34.14 -28.51 -37.71
N SER A 101 33.58 -27.31 -37.51
CA SER A 101 33.89 -26.51 -36.31
C SER A 101 33.31 -27.13 -35.05
N THR A 102 32.08 -27.64 -35.12
CA THR A 102 31.45 -28.35 -34.00
C THR A 102 32.25 -29.60 -33.62
N GLU A 103 32.68 -30.40 -34.61
CA GLU A 103 33.53 -31.58 -34.37
C GLU A 103 34.86 -31.20 -33.71
N LEU A 104 35.52 -30.13 -34.17
CA LEU A 104 36.75 -29.62 -33.55
C LEU A 104 36.54 -29.21 -32.09
N ILE A 105 35.43 -28.52 -31.78
CA ILE A 105 35.08 -28.12 -30.41
C ILE A 105 34.88 -29.36 -29.54
N VAL A 106 34.15 -30.36 -30.03
CA VAL A 106 33.94 -31.63 -29.33
C VAL A 106 35.28 -32.35 -29.11
N GLU A 107 36.12 -32.49 -30.14
CA GLU A 107 37.42 -33.15 -30.03
C GLU A 107 38.35 -32.47 -29.02
N ARG A 108 38.41 -31.14 -29.02
CA ARG A 108 39.20 -30.38 -28.03
C ARG A 108 38.67 -30.56 -26.62
N ALA A 109 37.35 -30.56 -26.45
CA ALA A 109 36.74 -30.83 -25.14
C ALA A 109 37.10 -32.23 -24.61
N TRP A 110 37.17 -33.25 -25.47
CA TRP A 110 37.66 -34.59 -25.11
C TRP A 110 39.12 -34.58 -24.64
N ARG A 111 39.96 -33.73 -25.25
CA ARG A 111 41.36 -33.50 -24.83
C ARG A 111 41.49 -32.56 -23.62
N ARG A 112 40.38 -32.19 -22.97
CA ARG A 112 40.29 -31.25 -21.83
C ARG A 112 40.69 -29.80 -22.17
N ASP A 113 40.67 -29.42 -23.44
CA ASP A 113 40.80 -28.03 -23.88
C ASP A 113 39.41 -27.42 -24.11
N THR A 114 38.94 -26.59 -23.17
CA THR A 114 37.63 -25.93 -23.23
C THR A 114 37.68 -24.50 -23.77
N SER A 115 38.87 -23.99 -24.13
CA SER A 115 39.08 -22.57 -24.47
C SER A 115 38.11 -22.04 -25.53
N LEU A 116 37.94 -22.77 -26.63
CA LEU A 116 37.05 -22.39 -27.73
C LEU A 116 35.57 -22.44 -27.31
N ARG A 117 35.19 -23.41 -26.48
CA ARG A 117 33.83 -23.52 -25.92
C ARG A 117 33.54 -22.34 -24.99
N ASP A 118 34.45 -22.06 -24.06
CA ASP A 118 34.32 -20.98 -23.09
C ASP A 118 34.26 -19.59 -23.77
N PHE A 119 34.97 -19.42 -24.89
CA PHE A 119 34.88 -18.22 -25.73
C PHE A 119 33.50 -18.07 -26.38
N LEU A 120 32.95 -19.14 -26.96
CA LEU A 120 31.60 -19.10 -27.56
C LEU A 120 30.52 -18.88 -26.50
N ASP A 121 30.73 -19.37 -25.28
CA ASP A 121 29.79 -19.19 -24.17
C ASP A 121 29.61 -17.73 -23.75
N ILE A 122 30.56 -16.83 -24.05
CA ILE A 122 30.37 -15.37 -23.88
C ILE A 122 29.18 -14.88 -24.71
N PHE A 123 29.07 -15.35 -25.95
CA PHE A 123 27.98 -14.99 -26.86
C PHE A 123 26.70 -15.74 -26.53
N ASN A 124 26.79 -17.05 -26.22
CA ASN A 124 25.64 -17.85 -25.82
C ASN A 124 24.97 -17.25 -24.58
N HIS A 125 25.75 -16.87 -23.56
CA HIS A 125 25.24 -16.26 -22.35
C HIS A 125 24.42 -15.01 -22.66
N ARG A 126 24.95 -14.11 -23.49
CA ARG A 126 24.21 -12.88 -23.82
C ARG A 126 22.92 -13.15 -24.59
N LEU A 127 22.93 -14.09 -25.55
CA LEU A 127 21.75 -14.44 -26.33
C LEU A 127 20.65 -15.05 -25.44
N VAL A 128 21.03 -15.98 -24.56
CA VAL A 128 20.10 -16.64 -23.64
C VAL A 128 19.56 -15.67 -22.59
N SER A 129 20.41 -14.80 -22.02
CA SER A 129 19.97 -13.75 -21.10
C SER A 129 18.97 -12.79 -21.77
N LEU A 130 19.19 -12.42 -23.04
CA LEU A 130 18.25 -11.58 -23.79
C LEU A 130 16.92 -12.31 -24.06
N LEU A 131 16.95 -13.59 -24.41
CA LEU A 131 15.73 -14.39 -24.58
C LEU A 131 14.90 -14.43 -23.28
N TYR A 132 15.55 -14.68 -22.15
CA TYR A 132 14.90 -14.66 -20.84
C TYR A 132 14.29 -13.29 -20.56
N ARG A 133 15.05 -12.21 -20.77
CA ARG A 133 14.58 -10.84 -20.56
C ARG A 133 13.35 -10.49 -21.42
N ILE A 134 13.36 -10.85 -22.70
CA ILE A 134 12.22 -10.64 -23.60
C ILE A 134 10.99 -11.39 -23.06
N ARG A 135 11.16 -12.66 -22.66
CA ARG A 135 10.06 -13.46 -22.11
C ARG A 135 9.53 -12.86 -20.80
N LYS A 136 10.41 -12.45 -19.90
CA LYS A 136 10.09 -11.79 -18.61
C LYS A 136 9.30 -10.51 -18.83
N GLN A 137 9.66 -9.71 -19.83
CA GLN A 137 8.95 -8.47 -20.17
C GLN A 137 7.50 -8.70 -20.63
N HIS A 138 7.21 -9.81 -21.32
CA HIS A 138 5.88 -10.09 -21.85
C HIS A 138 5.01 -11.00 -20.96
N ARG A 139 5.61 -11.73 -20.01
CA ARG A 139 4.89 -12.63 -19.11
C ARG A 139 4.95 -12.14 -17.67
N VAL A 140 3.83 -11.61 -17.19
CA VAL A 140 3.65 -11.13 -15.81
C VAL A 140 4.06 -12.16 -14.77
N GLY A 141 3.78 -13.45 -15.02
CA GLY A 141 4.12 -14.53 -14.09
C GLY A 141 5.62 -14.82 -13.92
N LEU A 142 6.50 -14.21 -14.72
CA LEU A 142 7.95 -14.32 -14.57
C LEU A 142 8.57 -13.16 -13.78
N ASP A 143 7.79 -12.12 -13.50
CA ASP A 143 8.26 -11.05 -12.61
C ASP A 143 8.44 -11.60 -11.18
N GLY A 144 9.54 -11.22 -10.55
CA GLY A 144 9.86 -11.55 -9.16
C GLY A 144 9.32 -10.51 -8.17
N ALA A 145 8.86 -9.36 -8.67
CA ALA A 145 8.32 -8.31 -7.84
C ALA A 145 7.03 -8.74 -7.09
N PRO A 146 6.82 -8.27 -5.85
CA PRO A 146 5.56 -8.47 -5.15
C PRO A 146 4.38 -7.89 -5.96
N PRO A 147 3.18 -8.52 -5.89
CA PRO A 147 2.01 -7.98 -6.58
C PRO A 147 1.70 -6.55 -6.12
N GLY A 148 1.63 -5.62 -7.07
CA GLY A 148 1.45 -4.18 -6.84
C GLY A 148 2.72 -3.35 -7.03
N GLU A 149 3.89 -3.97 -7.09
CA GLU A 149 5.17 -3.33 -7.41
C GLU A 149 5.72 -3.79 -8.77
N ASP A 150 5.06 -4.75 -9.41
CA ASP A 150 5.37 -5.27 -10.72
C ASP A 150 5.06 -4.27 -11.85
N HIS A 151 5.69 -4.49 -13.00
CA HIS A 151 5.54 -3.61 -14.15
C HIS A 151 4.09 -3.59 -14.68
N ALA A 152 3.39 -4.73 -14.65
CA ALA A 152 1.99 -4.80 -15.07
C ALA A 152 1.09 -3.98 -14.14
N SER A 153 1.29 -4.06 -12.83
CA SER A 153 0.60 -3.19 -11.86
C SER A 153 0.88 -1.70 -12.12
N SER A 154 2.10 -1.32 -12.51
CA SER A 154 2.41 0.07 -12.86
C SER A 154 1.54 0.59 -14.03
N HIS A 155 1.32 -0.23 -15.05
CA HIS A 155 0.41 0.09 -16.15
C HIS A 155 -1.05 0.16 -15.69
N LEU A 156 -1.50 -0.79 -14.88
CA LEU A 156 -2.86 -0.78 -14.33
C LEU A 156 -3.12 0.44 -13.44
N TYR A 157 -2.15 0.87 -12.64
CA TYR A 157 -2.25 2.12 -11.89
C TYR A 157 -2.43 3.32 -12.82
N SER A 158 -1.78 3.33 -13.98
CA SER A 158 -1.95 4.41 -14.96
C SER A 158 -3.38 4.46 -15.51
N VAL A 159 -4.01 3.30 -15.75
CA VAL A 159 -5.42 3.19 -16.16
C VAL A 159 -6.36 3.75 -15.08
N VAL A 160 -6.03 3.53 -13.81
CA VAL A 160 -6.83 3.99 -12.66
C VAL A 160 -6.61 5.49 -12.35
N GLY A 161 -5.61 6.14 -12.95
CA GLY A 161 -5.24 7.53 -12.64
C GLY A 161 -4.18 7.68 -11.54
N LEU A 162 -3.59 6.57 -11.08
CA LEU A 162 -2.52 6.48 -10.07
C LEU A 162 -1.14 6.22 -10.69
N GLY A 163 -0.95 6.58 -11.97
CA GLY A 163 0.27 6.29 -12.72
C GLY A 163 1.52 6.98 -12.17
N THR A 164 1.38 8.17 -11.57
CA THR A 164 2.52 8.92 -11.04
C THR A 164 2.82 8.54 -9.58
N PRO A 165 4.10 8.50 -9.15
CA PRO A 165 4.45 8.14 -7.77
C PRO A 165 3.79 9.04 -6.71
N ASN A 166 3.55 10.31 -7.04
CA ASN A 166 3.00 11.29 -6.10
C ASN A 166 1.48 11.20 -5.92
N THR A 167 0.75 10.47 -6.78
CA THR A 167 -0.70 10.27 -6.60
C THR A 167 -1.03 9.05 -5.73
N ARG A 168 -0.04 8.20 -5.48
CA ARG A 168 -0.14 7.00 -4.64
C ARG A 168 -0.02 7.32 -3.15
N GLY A 169 -0.66 6.51 -2.30
CA GLY A 169 -0.58 6.60 -0.84
C GLY A 169 -1.30 7.80 -0.22
N ARG A 170 -2.27 8.39 -0.93
CA ARG A 170 -3.06 9.54 -0.44
C ARG A 170 -4.33 9.14 0.30
N MET A 171 -4.78 7.90 0.14
CA MET A 171 -5.99 7.36 0.76
C MET A 171 -5.64 6.45 1.93
N GLN A 172 -6.58 6.23 2.84
CA GLN A 172 -6.45 5.18 3.86
C GLN A 172 -6.58 3.77 3.25
N VAL A 173 -7.25 3.66 2.10
CA VAL A 173 -7.30 2.42 1.33
C VAL A 173 -5.95 2.16 0.66
N LYS A 174 -5.43 0.94 0.81
CA LYS A 174 -4.21 0.51 0.11
C LYS A 174 -4.45 0.56 -1.40
N ASP A 175 -3.61 1.31 -2.12
CA ASP A 175 -3.72 1.47 -3.58
C ASP A 175 -3.76 0.13 -4.33
N ARG A 176 -3.05 -0.89 -3.83
CA ARG A 176 -3.08 -2.25 -4.40
C ARG A 176 -4.50 -2.82 -4.51
N ALA A 177 -5.39 -2.51 -3.56
CA ALA A 177 -6.77 -2.98 -3.62
C ALA A 177 -7.52 -2.44 -4.84
N LEU A 178 -7.13 -1.26 -5.33
CA LEU A 178 -7.76 -0.62 -6.50
C LEU A 178 -7.38 -1.30 -7.81
N LEU A 179 -6.26 -2.03 -7.87
CA LEU A 179 -5.84 -2.78 -9.05
C LEU A 179 -6.88 -3.83 -9.46
N PHE A 180 -7.55 -4.45 -8.48
CA PHE A 180 -8.63 -5.40 -8.75
C PHE A 180 -9.81 -4.71 -9.47
N TYR A 181 -10.09 -3.46 -9.12
CA TYR A 181 -11.14 -2.65 -9.73
C TYR A 181 -10.65 -1.85 -10.94
N ALA A 182 -9.45 -2.10 -11.47
CA ALA A 182 -8.88 -1.29 -12.56
C ALA A 182 -9.77 -1.25 -13.81
N GLY A 183 -10.44 -2.36 -14.14
CA GLY A 183 -11.39 -2.39 -15.26
C GLY A 183 -12.61 -1.51 -15.04
N LEU A 184 -13.11 -1.41 -13.80
CA LEU A 184 -14.24 -0.57 -13.43
C LEU A 184 -13.83 0.91 -13.31
N LEU A 185 -12.68 1.15 -12.68
CA LEU A 185 -12.07 2.46 -12.51
C LEU A 185 -11.42 2.99 -13.79
N GLY A 186 -11.27 2.19 -14.84
CA GLY A 186 -10.89 2.68 -16.17
C GLY A 186 -12.07 3.18 -17.01
N GLN A 187 -13.31 2.83 -16.65
CA GLN A 187 -14.48 3.17 -17.47
C GLN A 187 -14.91 4.63 -17.32
N GLN A 188 -15.19 5.26 -18.45
CA GLN A 188 -15.84 6.56 -18.55
C GLN A 188 -17.06 6.42 -19.49
N PRO A 189 -18.25 6.90 -19.12
CA PRO A 189 -18.59 7.60 -17.88
C PRO A 189 -18.66 6.68 -16.65
N ARG A 190 -18.56 7.27 -15.45
CA ARG A 190 -18.78 6.60 -14.16
C ARG A 190 -20.26 6.33 -13.94
N SER A 191 -20.61 5.12 -13.51
CA SER A 191 -22.02 4.73 -13.30
C SER A 191 -22.31 4.42 -11.84
N MET A 192 -23.55 4.65 -11.41
CA MET A 192 -23.99 4.32 -10.05
C MET A 192 -23.84 2.82 -9.74
N ALA A 193 -24.20 1.95 -10.68
CA ALA A 193 -24.03 0.50 -10.54
C ALA A 193 -22.56 0.10 -10.32
N GLY A 194 -21.62 0.85 -10.93
CA GLY A 194 -20.20 0.66 -10.67
C GLY A 194 -19.82 1.01 -9.24
N LEU A 195 -20.27 2.16 -8.75
CA LEU A 195 -20.04 2.57 -7.36
C LEU A 195 -20.64 1.58 -6.36
N GLU A 196 -21.88 1.13 -6.58
CA GLU A 196 -22.54 0.10 -5.78
C GLU A 196 -21.70 -1.16 -5.70
N ARG A 197 -21.21 -1.66 -6.83
CA ARG A 197 -20.40 -2.88 -6.88
C ARG A 197 -19.06 -2.71 -6.19
N LEU A 198 -18.39 -1.57 -6.39
CA LEU A 198 -17.12 -1.23 -5.74
C LEU A 198 -17.26 -1.24 -4.22
N LEU A 199 -18.24 -0.51 -3.70
CA LEU A 199 -18.46 -0.39 -2.26
C LEU A 199 -18.92 -1.71 -1.65
N ALA A 200 -19.82 -2.43 -2.34
CA ALA A 200 -20.34 -3.67 -1.81
C ALA A 200 -19.29 -4.78 -1.73
N ASP A 201 -18.43 -4.88 -2.74
CA ASP A 201 -17.37 -5.88 -2.81
C ASP A 201 -16.23 -5.55 -1.83
N TYR A 202 -15.80 -4.28 -1.74
CA TYR A 202 -14.70 -3.88 -0.87
C TYR A 202 -15.04 -4.01 0.63
N PHE A 203 -16.25 -3.60 1.02
CA PHE A 203 -16.66 -3.61 2.43
C PHE A 203 -17.44 -4.87 2.84
N GLY A 204 -17.83 -5.72 1.89
CA GLY A 204 -18.61 -6.92 2.17
C GLY A 204 -20.03 -6.62 2.69
N ALA A 205 -20.60 -5.48 2.32
CA ALA A 205 -21.94 -5.03 2.73
C ALA A 205 -22.76 -4.63 1.51
N PRO A 206 -24.07 -4.97 1.41
CA PRO A 206 -24.86 -4.54 0.25
C PRO A 206 -24.90 -3.02 0.16
N ALA A 207 -24.71 -2.48 -1.05
CA ALA A 207 -24.74 -1.05 -1.33
C ALA A 207 -25.74 -0.75 -2.45
N ARG A 208 -26.57 0.27 -2.26
CA ARG A 208 -27.56 0.72 -3.24
C ARG A 208 -27.53 2.24 -3.36
N GLY A 209 -27.35 2.74 -4.58
CA GLY A 209 -27.37 4.16 -4.89
C GLY A 209 -28.78 4.69 -5.09
N LEU A 210 -29.05 5.85 -4.50
CA LEU A 210 -30.22 6.68 -4.73
C LEU A 210 -29.73 7.94 -5.44
N PRO A 211 -29.85 8.00 -6.79
CA PRO A 211 -29.44 9.18 -7.53
C PRO A 211 -30.38 10.36 -7.23
N PHE A 212 -29.89 11.58 -7.47
CA PHE A 212 -30.66 12.80 -7.33
C PHE A 212 -31.24 13.01 -5.92
N SER A 213 -30.43 12.81 -4.88
CA SER A 213 -30.81 13.16 -3.51
C SER A 213 -30.44 14.63 -3.31
N GLY A 214 -31.35 15.55 -3.65
CA GLY A 214 -31.03 16.98 -3.66
C GLY A 214 -30.49 17.51 -2.34
N ARG A 215 -29.76 18.63 -2.42
CA ARG A 215 -29.10 19.27 -1.28
C ARG A 215 -29.35 20.77 -1.26
N TRP A 216 -29.42 21.31 -0.04
CA TRP A 216 -29.42 22.76 0.18
C TRP A 216 -27.99 23.30 0.09
N HIS A 217 -27.76 24.24 -0.83
CA HIS A 217 -26.53 25.01 -0.92
C HIS A 217 -26.76 26.42 -0.36
N GLU A 218 -25.82 26.91 0.44
CA GLU A 218 -25.88 28.28 0.93
C GLU A 218 -25.38 29.25 -0.15
N LEU A 219 -26.15 30.32 -0.37
CA LEU A 219 -25.78 31.39 -1.30
C LEU A 219 -24.81 32.35 -0.61
N GLU A 220 -23.71 32.65 -1.30
CA GLU A 220 -22.79 33.71 -0.90
C GLU A 220 -23.51 35.06 -0.83
N GLU A 221 -23.04 35.97 0.03
CA GLU A 221 -23.67 37.29 0.21
C GLU A 221 -23.78 38.08 -1.10
N GLY A 222 -22.84 37.90 -2.03
CA GLY A 222 -22.87 38.53 -3.35
C GLY A 222 -23.95 37.98 -4.30
N GLN A 223 -24.44 36.77 -4.07
CA GLN A 223 -25.45 36.08 -4.89
C GLN A 223 -26.88 36.24 -4.35
N ARG A 224 -27.03 36.78 -3.15
CA ARG A 224 -28.34 37.03 -2.54
C ARG A 224 -29.04 38.20 -3.21
N THR A 225 -30.36 38.09 -3.35
CA THR A 225 -31.18 39.21 -3.79
C THR A 225 -31.31 40.23 -2.67
N VAL A 226 -30.88 41.46 -2.93
CA VAL A 226 -31.00 42.59 -2.00
C VAL A 226 -31.85 43.67 -2.66
N LEU A 227 -32.88 44.12 -1.95
CA LEU A 227 -33.75 45.21 -2.38
C LEU A 227 -33.18 46.57 -1.93
N GLY A 228 -33.43 47.63 -2.72
CA GLY A 228 -32.95 49.00 -2.46
C GLY A 228 -32.10 49.56 -3.60
N GLU A 229 -31.79 50.86 -3.59
CA GLU A 229 -31.11 51.54 -4.72
C GLU A 229 -29.76 50.90 -5.11
N ARG A 230 -29.00 50.38 -4.14
CA ARG A 230 -27.73 49.65 -4.32
C ARG A 230 -27.85 48.12 -4.23
N GLY A 231 -29.06 47.58 -4.23
CA GLY A 231 -29.35 46.14 -4.22
C GLY A 231 -28.72 45.35 -5.39
N ARG A 232 -28.66 44.02 -5.25
CA ARG A 232 -28.03 43.10 -6.22
C ARG A 232 -29.01 41.97 -6.56
N ASN A 233 -28.83 41.33 -7.72
CA ASN A 233 -29.59 40.16 -8.18
C ASN A 233 -31.12 40.35 -8.16
N ARG A 234 -31.65 41.25 -9.00
CA ARG A 234 -33.04 41.74 -8.92
C ARG A 234 -33.92 41.40 -10.12
N ALA A 235 -33.35 40.87 -11.19
CA ALA A 235 -34.08 40.52 -12.41
C ALA A 235 -34.76 39.16 -12.22
N LEU A 236 -36.09 39.20 -12.12
CA LEU A 236 -36.92 37.99 -12.08
C LEU A 236 -36.71 37.16 -13.35
N GLY A 237 -36.48 35.86 -13.16
CA GLY A 237 -36.18 34.92 -14.25
C GLY A 237 -34.74 34.95 -14.76
N VAL A 238 -33.87 35.77 -14.18
CA VAL A 238 -32.44 35.84 -14.52
C VAL A 238 -31.57 35.54 -13.32
N ASP A 239 -31.63 36.36 -12.27
CA ASP A 239 -30.70 36.30 -11.12
C ASP A 239 -31.39 36.41 -9.76
N ALA A 240 -32.67 36.77 -9.70
CA ALA A 240 -33.40 36.90 -8.45
C ALA A 240 -33.61 35.53 -7.77
N THR A 241 -33.07 35.37 -6.57
CA THR A 241 -33.18 34.16 -5.74
C THR A 241 -33.91 34.46 -4.44
N ALA A 242 -34.81 33.56 -4.04
CA ALA A 242 -35.55 33.69 -2.80
C ALA A 242 -34.80 33.01 -1.65
N GLY A 243 -34.44 33.78 -0.62
CA GLY A 243 -33.82 33.26 0.61
C GLY A 243 -32.30 33.25 0.58
N THR A 244 -31.72 32.53 1.54
CA THR A 244 -30.26 32.41 1.72
C THR A 244 -29.70 31.10 1.21
N ARG A 245 -30.56 30.20 0.70
CA ARG A 245 -30.19 28.85 0.27
C ARG A 245 -30.96 28.47 -1.00
N VAL A 246 -30.33 27.68 -1.86
CA VAL A 246 -30.94 27.10 -3.07
C VAL A 246 -30.92 25.59 -2.98
N TRP A 247 -31.96 24.94 -3.49
CA TRP A 247 -32.04 23.49 -3.58
C TRP A 247 -31.50 23.03 -4.93
N ASP A 248 -30.48 22.19 -4.92
CA ASP A 248 -29.94 21.52 -6.11
C ASP A 248 -30.30 20.03 -6.05
N GLN A 249 -31.11 19.56 -7.00
CA GLN A 249 -31.52 18.17 -7.09
C GLN A 249 -30.43 17.25 -7.67
N GLN A 250 -29.52 17.79 -8.50
CA GLN A 250 -28.55 17.01 -9.29
C GLN A 250 -27.17 16.97 -8.65
N GLY A 251 -26.85 17.94 -7.80
CA GLY A 251 -25.55 18.06 -7.15
C GLY A 251 -25.22 16.98 -6.11
N ALA A 252 -26.16 16.09 -5.76
CA ALA A 252 -25.93 15.08 -4.73
C ALA A 252 -26.64 13.74 -4.97
N PHE A 253 -26.05 12.68 -4.42
CA PHE A 253 -26.63 11.34 -4.36
C PHE A 253 -26.43 10.70 -2.98
N GLU A 254 -27.23 9.67 -2.67
CA GLU A 254 -27.15 8.96 -1.40
C GLU A 254 -26.90 7.48 -1.65
N VAL A 255 -26.04 6.85 -0.85
CA VAL A 255 -25.78 5.40 -0.92
C VAL A 255 -26.29 4.74 0.33
N VAL A 256 -27.26 3.84 0.17
CA VAL A 256 -27.78 2.99 1.23
C VAL A 256 -26.85 1.80 1.41
N LEU A 257 -26.28 1.65 2.61
CA LEU A 257 -25.44 0.51 3.01
C LEU A 257 -26.23 -0.38 3.97
N GLY A 258 -26.36 -1.66 3.63
CA GLY A 258 -26.97 -2.67 4.50
C GLY A 258 -27.96 -3.59 3.79
N PRO A 259 -28.53 -4.56 4.54
CA PRO A 259 -28.56 -4.63 6.01
C PRO A 259 -27.19 -4.91 6.65
N LEU A 260 -26.87 -4.20 7.73
CA LEU A 260 -25.60 -4.29 8.46
C LEU A 260 -25.79 -4.95 9.84
N THR A 261 -24.72 -5.58 10.32
CA THR A 261 -24.59 -5.94 11.74
C THR A 261 -24.28 -4.71 12.60
N PHE A 262 -24.54 -4.75 13.91
CA PHE A 262 -24.25 -3.63 14.81
C PHE A 262 -22.75 -3.29 14.89
N GLU A 263 -21.86 -4.27 14.72
CA GLU A 263 -20.42 -4.04 14.64
C GLU A 263 -20.04 -3.30 13.35
N GLN A 264 -20.54 -3.77 12.20
CA GLN A 264 -20.32 -3.10 10.90
C GLN A 264 -20.93 -1.69 10.91
N PHE A 265 -22.12 -1.52 11.48
CA PHE A 265 -22.78 -0.23 11.60
C PHE A 265 -21.89 0.79 12.34
N GLN A 266 -21.32 0.40 13.49
CA GLN A 266 -20.39 1.25 14.23
C GLN A 266 -19.12 1.57 13.43
N ASP A 267 -18.60 0.62 12.65
CA ASP A 267 -17.44 0.82 11.79
C ASP A 267 -17.68 1.85 10.67
N PHE A 268 -18.93 1.98 10.19
CA PHE A 268 -19.32 2.95 9.16
C PHE A 268 -19.77 4.31 9.70
N LEU A 269 -19.87 4.50 11.02
CA LEU A 269 -20.10 5.83 11.59
C LEU A 269 -18.85 6.71 11.40
N PRO A 270 -18.95 8.06 11.51
CA PRO A 270 -17.82 8.98 11.37
C PRO A 270 -16.63 8.78 12.31
N THR A 271 -16.82 7.85 13.24
CA THR A 271 -15.97 7.46 14.35
C THR A 271 -15.53 6.00 14.28
N GLY A 272 -15.97 5.29 13.25
CA GLY A 272 -15.53 3.95 12.92
C GLY A 272 -14.36 3.96 11.94
N TRP A 273 -13.75 2.79 11.79
CA TRP A 273 -12.56 2.61 10.94
C TRP A 273 -12.87 2.59 9.45
N ALA A 274 -14.10 2.20 9.06
CA ALA A 274 -14.47 2.02 7.66
C ALA A 274 -14.98 3.32 7.00
N PHE A 275 -15.46 4.30 7.78
CA PHE A 275 -16.07 5.50 7.22
C PHE A 275 -15.12 6.36 6.40
N ARG A 276 -13.88 6.58 6.85
CA ARG A 276 -12.92 7.37 6.06
C ARG A 276 -12.52 6.65 4.76
N PRO A 277 -12.14 5.36 4.77
CA PRO A 277 -11.99 4.56 3.55
C PRO A 277 -13.20 4.62 2.61
N LEU A 278 -14.42 4.61 3.16
CA LEU A 278 -15.67 4.68 2.41
C LEU A 278 -15.79 6.03 1.69
N CYS A 279 -15.53 7.14 2.40
CA CYS A 279 -15.49 8.47 1.80
C CYS A 279 -14.39 8.60 0.75
N ASP A 280 -13.17 8.10 1.03
CA ASP A 280 -12.03 8.16 0.12
C ASP A 280 -12.34 7.40 -1.19
N LEU A 281 -12.92 6.20 -1.12
CA LEU A 281 -13.30 5.41 -2.30
C LEU A 281 -14.42 6.05 -3.12
N ALA A 282 -15.47 6.53 -2.47
CA ALA A 282 -16.58 7.19 -3.17
C ALA A 282 -16.09 8.48 -3.86
N ARG A 283 -15.26 9.27 -3.16
CA ARG A 283 -14.64 10.48 -3.71
C ARG A 283 -13.70 10.17 -4.87
N PHE A 284 -12.92 9.09 -4.76
CA PHE A 284 -12.02 8.65 -5.83
C PHE A 284 -12.79 8.18 -7.08
N TYR A 285 -13.94 7.52 -6.91
CA TYR A 285 -14.76 7.06 -8.03
C TYR A 285 -15.47 8.20 -8.76
N VAL A 286 -16.10 9.11 -7.99
CA VAL A 286 -16.98 10.17 -8.52
C VAL A 286 -16.22 11.46 -8.86
N GLY A 287 -15.14 11.76 -8.15
CA GLY A 287 -14.45 13.05 -8.22
C GLY A 287 -15.03 14.09 -7.27
N ASP A 288 -14.62 15.35 -7.43
CA ASP A 288 -15.01 16.47 -6.55
C ASP A 288 -16.32 17.17 -6.96
N GLU A 289 -16.97 16.69 -8.02
CA GLU A 289 -18.10 17.38 -8.64
C GLU A 289 -19.43 17.18 -7.91
N LEU A 290 -19.64 16.00 -7.31
CA LEU A 290 -20.90 15.64 -6.65
C LEU A 290 -20.70 15.45 -5.15
N ASP A 291 -21.66 15.94 -4.39
CA ASP A 291 -21.79 15.62 -2.98
C ASP A 291 -22.43 14.25 -2.80
N PHE A 292 -22.08 13.59 -1.69
CA PHE A 292 -22.67 12.29 -1.36
C PHE A 292 -22.89 12.11 0.14
N ALA A 293 -23.91 11.33 0.45
CA ALA A 293 -24.21 10.86 1.80
C ALA A 293 -24.37 9.34 1.80
N PHE A 294 -24.15 8.72 2.95
CA PHE A 294 -24.39 7.30 3.18
C PHE A 294 -25.51 7.13 4.18
N ARG A 295 -26.52 6.34 3.82
CA ARG A 295 -27.59 5.91 4.72
C ARG A 295 -27.28 4.52 5.22
N LEU A 296 -27.14 4.36 6.52
CA LEU A 296 -26.83 3.07 7.13
C LEU A 296 -28.13 2.35 7.49
N THR A 297 -28.27 1.11 7.06
CA THR A 297 -29.42 0.24 7.39
C THR A 297 -28.98 -0.83 8.38
N LEU A 298 -29.45 -0.74 9.63
CA LEU A 298 -29.17 -1.70 10.70
C LEU A 298 -30.26 -2.78 10.73
N LYS A 299 -29.82 -4.04 10.83
CA LYS A 299 -30.73 -5.18 10.92
C LYS A 299 -31.59 -5.12 12.19
N ALA A 300 -32.89 -5.35 12.07
CA ALA A 300 -33.87 -5.21 13.16
C ALA A 300 -33.49 -6.01 14.42
N SER A 301 -32.95 -7.22 14.24
CA SER A 301 -32.54 -8.12 15.32
C SER A 301 -31.33 -7.61 16.12
N GLU A 302 -30.54 -6.69 15.56
CA GLU A 302 -29.28 -6.22 16.16
C GLU A 302 -29.38 -4.81 16.73
N ILE A 303 -30.58 -4.22 16.77
CA ILE A 303 -30.80 -2.90 17.38
C ILE A 303 -30.62 -2.99 18.91
N PRO A 304 -29.58 -2.35 19.47
CA PRO A 304 -29.31 -2.43 20.90
C PRO A 304 -30.30 -1.55 21.69
N PRO A 305 -30.63 -1.93 22.93
CA PRO A 305 -31.36 -1.03 23.83
C PRO A 305 -30.45 0.12 24.27
N THR A 306 -30.98 1.36 24.24
CA THR A 306 -30.24 2.51 24.77
C THR A 306 -30.13 2.45 26.29
N ARG A 307 -28.90 2.46 26.82
CA ARG A 307 -28.61 2.54 28.26
C ARG A 307 -27.66 3.70 28.55
N LEU A 308 -27.92 4.42 29.64
CA LEU A 308 -27.03 5.49 30.12
C LEU A 308 -25.86 4.87 30.89
N GLY A 309 -24.62 5.32 30.61
CA GLY A 309 -23.46 5.07 31.47
C GLY A 309 -22.38 4.12 30.96
N GLU A 310 -22.57 3.41 29.84
CA GLU A 310 -21.48 2.62 29.24
C GLU A 310 -20.47 3.52 28.51
N ARG A 311 -19.17 3.33 28.80
CA ARG A 311 -18.07 3.97 28.04
C ARG A 311 -18.08 3.40 26.63
N GLY A 312 -18.47 4.23 25.65
CA GLY A 312 -18.77 3.81 24.27
C GLY A 312 -20.26 3.73 23.95
N GLY A 313 -21.12 4.16 24.87
CA GLY A 313 -22.58 4.05 24.80
C GLY A 313 -23.26 4.87 23.69
N ALA A 314 -24.59 4.75 23.69
CA ALA A 314 -25.52 5.32 22.72
C ALA A 314 -25.25 6.82 22.47
N ARG A 315 -25.00 7.16 21.21
CA ARG A 315 -24.72 8.51 20.73
C ARG A 315 -25.98 9.09 20.13
N LEU A 316 -26.34 10.28 20.60
CA LEU A 316 -27.56 10.96 20.15
C LEU A 316 -27.52 11.17 18.63
N GLY A 317 -28.55 10.68 17.94
CA GLY A 317 -28.69 10.80 16.49
C GLY A 317 -27.96 9.74 15.67
N TRP A 318 -27.17 8.84 16.28
CA TRP A 318 -26.47 7.75 15.59
C TRP A 318 -26.76 6.36 16.16
N THR A 319 -26.69 6.20 17.48
CA THR A 319 -26.85 4.88 18.14
C THR A 319 -27.82 4.89 19.31
N SER A 320 -28.69 5.91 19.37
CA SER A 320 -29.68 6.08 20.45
C SER A 320 -31.08 5.67 19.99
N TRP A 321 -31.38 4.36 20.01
CA TRP A 321 -32.73 3.84 19.76
C TRP A 321 -33.52 3.68 21.06
N LEU A 322 -34.72 4.27 21.11
CA LEU A 322 -35.67 4.04 22.19
C LEU A 322 -36.38 2.72 21.93
N LYS A 323 -35.94 1.67 22.62
CA LYS A 323 -36.47 0.31 22.46
C LYS A 323 -37.47 0.01 23.57
N THR A 324 -38.76 -0.07 23.22
CA THR A 324 -39.85 -0.49 24.12
C THR A 324 -40.31 -1.92 23.81
N GLU A 325 -40.25 -2.33 22.54
CA GLU A 325 -40.58 -3.67 22.02
C GLU A 325 -39.54 -4.12 20.98
N GLU A 326 -39.63 -5.36 20.48
CA GLU A 326 -38.80 -5.81 19.35
C GLU A 326 -39.18 -5.04 18.08
N TRP A 327 -38.16 -4.62 17.32
CA TRP A 327 -38.37 -3.84 16.11
C TRP A 327 -38.83 -4.76 14.96
N PRO A 328 -39.90 -4.40 14.23
CA PRO A 328 -40.46 -5.24 13.18
C PRO A 328 -39.67 -5.16 11.86
N ASP A 329 -39.06 -4.00 11.56
CA ASP A 329 -38.37 -3.73 10.31
C ASP A 329 -36.92 -3.24 10.56
N ASP A 330 -36.07 -3.37 9.55
CA ASP A 330 -34.70 -2.84 9.58
C ASP A 330 -34.70 -1.31 9.68
N ASP A 331 -33.77 -0.74 10.45
CA ASP A 331 -33.68 0.70 10.69
C ASP A 331 -32.76 1.38 9.67
N SER A 332 -33.28 2.33 8.89
CA SER A 332 -32.51 3.09 7.89
C SER A 332 -32.51 4.60 8.16
N GLN A 333 -32.58 5.03 9.43
CA GLN A 333 -32.76 6.43 9.79
C GLN A 333 -31.44 7.23 9.83
N VAL A 334 -30.31 6.55 9.96
CA VAL A 334 -29.01 7.20 10.16
C VAL A 334 -28.36 7.51 8.83
N SER A 335 -28.18 8.81 8.56
CA SER A 335 -27.41 9.31 7.42
C SER A 335 -26.13 10.01 7.88
N VAL A 336 -25.03 9.74 7.18
CA VAL A 336 -23.69 10.26 7.48
C VAL A 336 -23.09 10.78 6.18
N SER A 337 -22.38 11.91 6.23
CA SER A 337 -21.78 12.53 5.05
C SER A 337 -20.32 12.90 5.32
N PRO A 338 -19.50 13.14 4.28
CA PRO A 338 -18.12 13.61 4.48
C PRO A 338 -18.03 14.86 5.37
N ASP A 339 -19.05 15.72 5.37
CA ASP A 339 -19.10 16.90 6.25
C ASP A 339 -19.26 16.53 7.73
N SER A 340 -19.77 15.35 8.05
CA SER A 340 -19.77 14.81 9.41
C SER A 340 -18.34 14.65 9.96
N LEU A 341 -17.30 14.54 9.11
CA LEU A 341 -15.90 14.57 9.55
C LEU A 341 -15.45 15.98 9.97
N ARG A 342 -16.00 17.04 9.38
CA ARG A 342 -15.61 18.43 9.71
C ARG A 342 -15.93 18.77 11.17
N ALA A 343 -16.99 18.17 11.73
CA ALA A 343 -17.33 18.30 13.14
C ALA A 343 -16.19 17.83 14.07
N PHE A 344 -15.29 16.98 13.58
CA PHE A 344 -14.13 16.46 14.31
C PHE A 344 -12.79 17.10 13.90
N ALA A 345 -12.77 17.90 12.82
CA ALA A 345 -11.56 18.47 12.23
C ALA A 345 -10.88 19.57 13.07
N GLY A 346 -11.42 19.90 14.24
CA GLY A 346 -10.84 20.88 15.17
C GLY A 346 -10.24 20.28 16.44
N ALA A 347 -10.25 18.95 16.61
CA ALA A 347 -9.91 18.35 17.90
C ALA A 347 -8.40 18.32 18.18
N VAL A 348 -7.55 17.94 17.21
CA VAL A 348 -6.09 17.99 17.37
C VAL A 348 -5.35 17.87 16.03
N ASP A 349 -4.39 18.77 15.75
CA ASP A 349 -3.40 18.65 14.65
C ASP A 349 -2.32 17.62 15.02
N ILE A 350 -2.75 16.38 15.23
CA ILE A 350 -1.88 15.24 15.47
C ILE A 350 -1.90 14.38 14.20
N PRO A 351 -0.75 13.81 13.81
CA PRO A 351 -0.65 12.99 12.62
C PRO A 351 -1.65 11.84 12.75
N TYR A 352 -2.61 11.84 11.83
CA TYR A 352 -3.70 10.88 11.79
C TYR A 352 -3.11 9.49 11.49
N PHE A 353 -2.84 8.68 12.52
CA PHE A 353 -2.29 7.32 12.40
C PHE A 353 -3.29 6.32 11.79
N GLY A 354 -4.19 6.77 10.91
CA GLY A 354 -5.34 6.02 10.41
C GLY A 354 -6.44 5.81 11.45
N LEU A 355 -6.36 6.46 12.61
CA LEU A 355 -7.28 6.30 13.74
C LEU A 355 -8.57 7.11 13.55
N PRO A 356 -9.76 6.55 13.80
CA PRO A 356 -10.98 7.34 13.83
C PRO A 356 -10.92 8.49 14.86
N PRO A 357 -11.64 9.61 14.65
CA PRO A 357 -11.44 10.83 15.44
C PRO A 357 -11.65 10.70 16.96
N ASP A 358 -12.61 9.89 17.38
CA ASP A 358 -12.89 9.57 18.78
C ASP A 358 -11.83 8.65 19.39
N LYS A 359 -11.28 7.72 18.61
CA LYS A 359 -10.14 6.89 19.04
C LYS A 359 -8.85 7.71 19.12
N LEU A 360 -8.69 8.68 18.23
CA LEU A 360 -7.62 9.67 18.30
C LEU A 360 -7.78 10.51 19.57
N ALA A 361 -8.99 11.03 19.86
CA ALA A 361 -9.24 11.77 21.09
C ALA A 361 -8.98 10.93 22.35
N GLU A 362 -9.36 9.65 22.35
CA GLU A 362 -9.05 8.72 23.43
C GLU A 362 -7.54 8.53 23.60
N LEU A 363 -6.81 8.31 22.50
CA LEU A 363 -5.34 8.17 22.52
C LEU A 363 -4.68 9.43 23.06
N VAL A 364 -5.13 10.60 22.61
CA VAL A 364 -4.61 11.91 23.04
C VAL A 364 -4.90 12.16 24.52
N GLY A 365 -6.06 11.72 25.01
CA GLY A 365 -6.39 11.75 26.43
C GLY A 365 -5.46 10.89 27.31
N ARG A 366 -4.76 9.91 26.72
CA ARG A 366 -3.73 9.10 27.40
C ARG A 366 -2.33 9.72 27.34
N MET A 367 -2.12 10.77 26.52
CA MET A 367 -0.80 11.41 26.38
C MET A 367 -0.56 12.44 27.49
N SER A 368 0.69 12.53 27.95
CA SER A 368 1.11 13.58 28.90
C SER A 368 1.76 14.76 28.18
N VAL A 369 1.41 15.98 28.58
CA VAL A 369 1.99 17.21 28.02
C VAL A 369 3.33 17.52 28.66
N ARG A 370 4.37 17.71 27.85
CA ARG A 370 5.70 18.19 28.25
C ARG A 370 6.00 19.53 27.61
N ARG A 371 6.33 20.53 28.43
CA ARG A 371 6.78 21.85 27.97
C ARG A 371 8.30 21.93 28.10
N LEU A 372 8.96 22.24 26.99
CA LEU A 372 10.42 22.30 26.90
C LEU A 372 10.85 23.65 26.35
N LYS A 373 11.91 24.22 26.92
CA LYS A 373 12.50 25.48 26.43
C LYS A 373 13.29 25.24 25.15
N GLU A 374 13.64 26.30 24.45
CA GLU A 374 14.61 26.28 23.35
C GLU A 374 15.92 25.56 23.75
N ASN A 375 16.54 24.85 22.80
CA ASN A 375 17.80 24.11 22.96
C ASN A 375 17.75 22.97 24.01
N SER A 376 16.56 22.48 24.34
CA SER A 376 16.37 21.31 25.21
C SER A 376 16.50 20.01 24.40
N PHE A 377 17.19 19.02 24.97
CA PHE A 377 17.24 17.68 24.40
C PHE A 377 15.96 16.92 24.75
N VAL A 378 15.17 16.52 23.75
CA VAL A 378 13.96 15.73 23.97
C VAL A 378 14.29 14.24 24.11
N VAL A 379 15.15 13.74 23.22
CA VAL A 379 15.72 12.38 23.24
C VAL A 379 17.14 12.43 22.69
N ARG A 380 18.02 11.51 23.12
CA ARG A 380 19.37 11.36 22.57
C ARG A 380 19.50 10.06 21.80
N GLN A 381 20.29 10.08 20.73
CA GLN A 381 20.62 8.87 19.97
C GLN A 381 21.32 7.85 20.88
N GLY A 382 20.97 6.58 20.71
CA GLY A 382 21.51 5.46 21.50
C GLY A 382 20.74 5.17 22.78
N ASP A 383 19.92 6.11 23.29
CA ASP A 383 19.09 5.87 24.47
C ASP A 383 18.07 4.77 24.21
N ALA A 384 17.72 3.99 25.23
CA ALA A 384 16.53 3.15 25.19
C ALA A 384 15.29 4.06 25.15
N GLY A 385 14.35 3.76 24.27
CA GLY A 385 13.13 4.55 24.11
C GLY A 385 11.88 3.75 24.42
N ASP A 386 11.17 4.13 25.48
CA ASP A 386 9.90 3.56 25.92
C ASP A 386 8.71 4.50 25.68
N SER A 387 8.93 5.59 24.95
CA SER A 387 7.90 6.60 24.67
C SER A 387 7.99 7.13 23.24
N MET A 388 6.88 7.59 22.66
CA MET A 388 6.85 8.36 21.43
C MET A 388 6.30 9.76 21.69
N PHE A 389 6.60 10.67 20.77
CA PHE A 389 6.35 12.09 20.95
C PHE A 389 5.66 12.70 19.73
N VAL A 390 4.79 13.68 19.97
CA VAL A 390 4.16 14.51 18.94
C VAL A 390 4.35 15.97 19.29
N ILE A 391 4.80 16.79 18.35
CA ILE A 391 4.94 18.23 18.54
C ILE A 391 3.56 18.86 18.43
N ARG A 392 3.03 19.35 19.55
CA ARG A 392 1.76 20.08 19.61
C ARG A 392 1.95 21.56 19.29
N ARG A 393 3.12 22.13 19.63
CA ARG A 393 3.47 23.52 19.32
C ARG A 393 4.98 23.69 19.33
N GLY A 394 5.51 24.49 18.42
CA GLY A 394 6.95 24.77 18.28
C GLY A 394 7.63 23.90 17.22
N SER A 395 8.96 23.83 17.26
CA SER A 395 9.78 23.10 16.30
C SER A 395 11.03 22.50 16.92
N ALA A 396 11.51 21.39 16.35
CA ALA A 396 12.70 20.69 16.82
C ALA A 396 13.54 20.19 15.64
N ARG A 397 14.87 20.17 15.80
CA ARG A 397 15.79 19.60 14.80
C ARG A 397 16.17 18.17 15.13
N VAL A 398 16.33 17.37 14.08
CA VAL A 398 16.79 15.98 14.13
C VAL A 398 18.25 15.92 13.74
N ILE A 399 19.09 15.40 14.62
CA ILE A 399 20.54 15.27 14.42
C ILE A 399 20.94 13.81 14.61
N ARG A 400 21.76 13.27 13.71
CA ARG A 400 22.35 11.94 13.84
C ARG A 400 23.86 12.04 13.92
N ARG A 401 24.46 11.32 14.85
CA ARG A 401 25.91 11.14 14.94
C ARG A 401 26.32 9.93 14.10
N GLU A 402 27.26 10.15 13.18
CA GLU A 402 27.85 9.13 12.31
C GLU A 402 29.02 8.42 13.01
N GLU A 403 29.50 7.32 12.42
CA GLU A 403 30.58 6.49 13.00
C GLU A 403 31.91 7.26 13.11
N ASP A 404 32.12 8.30 12.30
CA ASP A 404 33.28 9.20 12.35
C ASP A 404 33.18 10.29 13.46
N GLY A 405 32.07 10.32 14.20
CA GLY A 405 31.80 11.31 15.25
C GLY A 405 31.18 12.63 14.77
N ARG A 406 30.99 12.82 13.46
CA ARG A 406 30.30 14.01 12.93
C ARG A 406 28.80 13.95 13.18
N GLU A 407 28.21 15.12 13.39
CA GLU A 407 26.77 15.28 13.54
C GLU A 407 26.17 15.75 12.22
N SER A 408 25.31 14.92 11.61
CA SER A 408 24.54 15.24 10.41
C SER A 408 23.12 15.68 10.78
N TYR A 409 22.71 16.82 10.22
CA TYR A 409 21.33 17.31 10.31
C TYR A 409 20.45 16.51 9.34
N LEU A 410 19.37 15.92 9.85
CA LEU A 410 18.45 15.10 9.05
C LEU A 410 17.22 15.88 8.62
N ALA A 411 16.56 16.58 9.54
CA ALA A 411 15.29 17.28 9.30
C ALA A 411 14.94 18.28 10.41
N THR A 412 13.97 19.14 10.14
CA THR A 412 13.27 19.95 11.15
C THR A 412 11.85 19.42 11.26
N LEU A 413 11.43 19.13 12.49
CA LEU A 413 10.10 18.74 12.87
C LEU A 413 9.31 19.99 13.31
N ARG A 414 8.04 20.06 12.92
CA ARG A 414 7.11 21.17 13.20
C ARG A 414 5.86 20.63 13.91
N GLU A 415 4.94 21.54 14.25
CA GLU A 415 3.61 21.19 14.75
C GLU A 415 2.94 20.11 13.88
N GLY A 416 2.43 19.06 14.53
CA GLY A 416 1.88 17.86 13.88
C GLY A 416 2.92 16.80 13.50
N ASP A 417 4.23 17.07 13.60
CA ASP A 417 5.24 16.04 13.40
C ASP A 417 5.42 15.16 14.64
N TYR A 418 5.79 13.89 14.41
CA TYR A 418 5.97 12.88 15.44
C TYR A 418 7.29 12.12 15.28
N PHE A 419 7.81 11.65 16.41
CA PHE A 419 9.09 10.94 16.47
C PHE A 419 9.14 9.95 17.64
N GLY A 420 10.12 9.04 17.57
CA GLY A 420 10.36 8.06 18.62
C GLY A 420 9.52 6.79 18.53
N GLU A 421 8.67 6.68 17.52
CA GLU A 421 7.84 5.52 17.21
C GLU A 421 8.67 4.25 16.97
N MET A 422 9.87 4.39 16.39
CA MET A 422 10.74 3.26 16.09
C MET A 422 11.23 2.55 17.36
N ALA A 423 11.66 3.34 18.35
CA ALA A 423 12.12 2.78 19.61
C ALA A 423 10.97 2.12 20.37
N LEU A 424 9.80 2.75 20.35
CA LEU A 424 8.59 2.28 21.00
C LEU A 424 8.09 0.94 20.43
N ILE A 425 7.95 0.86 19.10
CA ILE A 425 7.32 -0.27 18.39
C ILE A 425 8.30 -1.42 18.17
N MET A 426 9.55 -1.12 17.80
CA MET A 426 10.54 -2.14 17.44
C MET A 426 11.48 -2.53 18.59
N GLY A 427 11.36 -1.87 19.75
CA GLY A 427 12.23 -2.12 20.91
C GLY A 427 13.71 -1.79 20.65
N ARG A 428 13.99 -0.86 19.72
CA ARG A 428 15.35 -0.46 19.35
C ARG A 428 15.79 0.80 20.09
N ALA A 429 17.10 1.03 20.18
CA ALA A 429 17.64 2.29 20.66
C ALA A 429 17.23 3.47 19.74
N ARG A 430 17.19 4.69 20.28
CA ARG A 430 16.90 5.92 19.53
C ARG A 430 17.91 6.08 18.39
N THR A 431 17.39 6.29 17.18
CA THR A 431 18.20 6.39 15.95
C THR A 431 18.81 7.77 15.73
N ALA A 432 18.26 8.80 16.37
CA ALA A 432 18.69 10.19 16.25
C ALA A 432 18.43 10.96 17.56
N THR A 433 19.14 12.08 17.72
CA THR A 433 18.95 13.06 18.80
C THR A 433 17.98 14.14 18.33
N ILE A 434 17.05 14.54 19.21
CA ILE A 434 16.06 15.58 18.93
C ILE A 434 16.30 16.74 19.88
N VAL A 435 16.46 17.95 19.33
CA VAL A 435 16.71 19.18 20.09
C VAL A 435 15.68 20.23 19.69
N THR A 436 15.02 20.85 20.67
CA THR A 436 14.06 21.92 20.42
C THR A 436 14.76 23.16 19.83
N LEU A 437 14.16 23.77 18.81
CA LEU A 437 14.62 25.02 18.19
C LEU A 437 13.98 26.26 18.81
N GLU A 438 12.88 26.07 19.54
CA GLU A 438 12.13 27.11 20.24
C GLU A 438 11.41 26.49 21.45
N GLU A 439 10.61 27.28 22.18
CA GLU A 439 9.73 26.73 23.21
C GLU A 439 8.71 25.78 22.60
N CYS A 440 8.74 24.51 23.03
CA CYS A 440 7.91 23.45 22.47
C CYS A 440 6.95 22.87 23.51
N GLU A 441 5.72 22.63 23.07
CA GLU A 441 4.77 21.77 23.76
C GLU A 441 4.71 20.43 23.02
N ILE A 442 5.08 19.36 23.71
CA ILE A 442 5.20 18.02 23.14
C ILE A 442 4.29 17.07 23.92
N LEU A 443 3.53 16.25 23.19
CA LEU A 443 2.73 15.17 23.76
C LEU A 443 3.58 13.91 23.82
N GLU A 444 3.68 13.30 24.99
CA GLU A 444 4.40 12.04 25.24
C GLU A 444 3.39 10.90 25.43
N LEU A 445 3.56 9.82 24.68
CA LEU A 445 2.81 8.57 24.83
C LEU A 445 3.79 7.47 25.24
N LYS A 446 3.57 6.87 26.41
CA LYS A 446 4.41 5.77 26.92
C LYS A 446 4.02 4.45 26.29
N LYS A 447 4.94 3.49 26.33
CA LYS A 447 4.75 2.14 25.79
C LYS A 447 3.57 1.43 26.45
N GLN A 448 3.44 1.53 27.77
CA GLN A 448 2.35 0.91 28.50
C GLN A 448 0.99 1.42 28.02
N ASP A 449 0.82 2.74 27.89
CA ASP A 449 -0.44 3.35 27.44
C ASP A 449 -0.77 2.95 25.99
N LEU A 450 0.26 2.82 25.14
CA LEU A 450 0.11 2.34 23.77
C LEU A 450 -0.22 0.85 23.71
N ASP A 451 0.40 0.01 24.53
CA ASP A 451 0.15 -1.43 24.61
C ASP A 451 -1.29 -1.70 25.11
N GLU A 452 -1.75 -0.95 26.12
CA GLU A 452 -3.14 -1.01 26.59
C GLU A 452 -4.13 -0.55 25.51
N PHE A 453 -3.80 0.52 24.78
CA PHE A 453 -4.65 1.02 23.69
C PHE A 453 -4.71 0.05 22.51
N THR A 454 -3.58 -0.54 22.13
CA THR A 454 -3.50 -1.53 21.04
C THR A 454 -4.14 -2.87 21.40
N ALA A 455 -4.16 -3.24 22.69
CA ALA A 455 -4.94 -4.38 23.17
C ALA A 455 -6.45 -4.16 22.99
N CYS A 456 -6.94 -2.94 23.23
CA CYS A 456 -8.34 -2.58 22.95
C CYS A 456 -8.65 -2.48 21.45
N TYR A 457 -7.67 -2.12 20.62
CA TYR A 457 -7.85 -1.90 19.19
C TYR A 457 -6.81 -2.65 18.32
N PRO A 458 -6.96 -3.97 18.10
CA PRO A 458 -5.98 -4.78 17.36
C PRO A 458 -5.69 -4.30 15.93
N ARG A 459 -6.70 -3.73 15.25
CA ARG A 459 -6.54 -3.16 13.89
C ARG A 459 -5.51 -2.03 13.86
N PHE A 460 -5.42 -1.23 14.93
CA PHE A 460 -4.45 -0.15 15.05
C PHE A 460 -3.01 -0.66 15.17
N ALA A 461 -2.81 -1.75 15.90
CA ALA A 461 -1.49 -2.36 16.09
C ALA A 461 -0.85 -2.78 14.76
N ALA A 462 -1.65 -3.34 13.85
CA ALA A 462 -1.21 -3.71 12.51
C ALA A 462 -0.80 -2.48 11.68
N THR A 463 -1.62 -1.42 11.72
CA THR A 463 -1.37 -0.16 11.02
C THR A 463 -0.09 0.52 11.51
N LEU A 464 0.13 0.60 12.83
CA LEU A 464 1.34 1.17 13.42
C LEU A 464 2.62 0.45 12.98
N ARG A 465 2.60 -0.89 12.90
CA ARG A 465 3.77 -1.67 12.44
C ARG A 465 4.14 -1.34 11.00
N VAL A 466 3.15 -1.24 10.11
CA VAL A 466 3.37 -0.88 8.69
C VAL A 466 4.00 0.50 8.57
N PHE A 467 3.51 1.49 9.33
CA PHE A 467 4.10 2.83 9.33
C PHE A 467 5.55 2.86 9.84
N ALA A 468 5.84 2.12 10.92
CA ALA A 468 7.18 2.03 11.47
C ALA A 468 8.18 1.38 10.49
N GLU A 469 7.77 0.32 9.79
CA GLU A 469 8.58 -0.34 8.76
C GLU A 469 8.84 0.55 7.54
N ALA A 470 7.82 1.31 7.08
CA ALA A 470 7.95 2.22 5.95
C ALA A 470 8.98 3.34 6.22
N ARG A 471 9.01 3.89 7.44
CA ARG A 471 10.04 4.87 7.85
C ARG A 471 11.43 4.24 7.94
N LEU A 472 11.55 2.98 8.36
CA LEU A 472 12.84 2.28 8.42
C LEU A 472 13.48 2.12 7.04
N LYS A 473 12.68 1.86 6.00
CA LYS A 473 13.15 1.83 4.60
C LYS A 473 13.65 3.20 4.12
N LYS A 474 12.99 4.29 4.52
CA LYS A 474 13.40 5.67 4.17
C LYS A 474 14.68 6.10 4.88
N SER A 475 14.93 5.65 6.11
CA SER A 475 16.13 6.01 6.89
C SER A 475 17.40 5.24 6.49
N LYS A 476 17.27 4.16 5.70
CA LYS A 476 18.40 3.37 5.18
C LYS A 476 18.86 3.82 3.78
N ARG A 477 18.08 4.65 3.10
CA ARG A 477 18.50 5.41 1.92
C ARG A 477 19.05 6.74 2.37
#